data_AF-A0A536VNR3-F1
#
_entry.id   AF-A0A536VNR3-F1
#
_cell.length_a   1.000
_cell.length_b   1.000
_cell.length_c   1.000
_cell.angle_alpha   90.00
_cell.angle_beta   90.00
_cell.angle_gamma   90.00
#
_symmetry.space_group_name_H-M   'P 1'
#
loop_
_entity.id
_entity.type
_entity.pdbx_description
1 polymer ?
#
loop_
_entity_poly.entity_id
_entity_poly.type
_entity_poly.pdbx_seq_one_letter_code
_entity_poly.pdbx_strand_id
1 'polypeptide(L)'
;MKSINALRSGRVLSIDAFRGITFVAMIFVNELGGVSDITRWLKHMPADADAMSFPDIVFPAFLFIVGMAIPFSLNARIASGDDAWQLQKHVVYRALGLIVMGVFMVNAEAGFNAAAMPISIHVWSLLFYAAAFLIWGVFRFENPRVTRALRVTGVLLIVALAA
;
A
#
# COMPACT_ATOMS: atom_id res chain seq x y z
N MET A 1 9.98 -1.58 -26.60
CA MET A 1 10.52 -0.50 -25.74
C MET A 1 11.90 -0.92 -25.27
N LYS A 2 12.92 -0.06 -25.34
CA LYS A 2 14.31 -0.42 -24.97
C LYS A 2 14.46 -0.35 -23.44
N SER A 3 15.26 -1.24 -22.84
CA SER A 3 15.52 -1.23 -21.39
C SER A 3 15.98 0.16 -20.93
N ILE A 4 15.40 0.66 -19.84
CA ILE A 4 15.73 2.01 -19.31
C ILE A 4 17.12 2.04 -18.66
N ASN A 5 17.67 0.89 -18.27
CA ASN A 5 19.06 0.72 -17.81
C ASN A 5 19.53 -0.74 -17.98
N ALA A 6 20.85 -0.98 -17.97
CA ALA A 6 21.44 -2.32 -17.98
C ALA A 6 21.45 -2.96 -16.56
N LEU A 7 20.27 -3.12 -15.95
CA LEU A 7 20.15 -3.74 -14.64
C LEU A 7 20.10 -5.27 -14.77
N ARG A 8 20.74 -6.00 -13.83
CA ARG A 8 20.64 -7.46 -13.76
C ARG A 8 19.18 -7.89 -13.65
N SER A 9 18.75 -8.83 -14.48
CA SER A 9 17.44 -9.45 -14.35
C SER A 9 17.45 -10.41 -13.16
N GLY A 10 16.68 -10.09 -12.12
CA GLY A 10 16.57 -10.94 -10.94
C GLY A 10 16.07 -10.18 -9.71
N ARG A 11 15.55 -10.93 -8.73
CA ARG A 11 15.17 -10.37 -7.43
C ARG A 11 16.42 -9.99 -6.66
N VAL A 12 16.47 -8.75 -6.17
CA VAL A 12 17.56 -8.28 -5.30
C VAL A 12 17.17 -8.50 -3.85
N LEU A 13 17.75 -9.51 -3.22
CA LEU A 13 17.39 -9.92 -1.85
C LEU A 13 17.57 -8.79 -0.84
N SER A 14 18.62 -7.98 -0.95
CA SER A 14 18.86 -6.85 -0.05
C SER A 14 17.75 -5.80 -0.12
N ILE A 15 17.21 -5.55 -1.33
CA ILE A 15 16.09 -4.62 -1.51
C ILE A 15 14.82 -5.15 -0.86
N ASP A 16 14.53 -6.44 -1.08
CA ASP A 16 13.36 -7.10 -0.49
C ASP A 16 13.46 -7.12 1.06
N ALA A 17 14.64 -7.43 1.61
CA ALA A 17 14.88 -7.46 3.05
C ALA A 17 14.76 -6.07 3.69
N PHE A 18 15.42 -5.06 3.12
CA PHE A 18 15.38 -3.69 3.65
C PHE A 18 13.97 -3.09 3.55
N ARG A 19 13.22 -3.39 2.47
CA ARG A 19 11.79 -3.04 2.36
C ARG A 19 10.98 -3.68 3.48
N GLY A 20 11.19 -4.97 3.76
CA GLY A 20 10.52 -5.66 4.86
C GLY A 20 10.81 -5.04 6.23
N ILE A 21 12.08 -4.76 6.52
CA ILE A 21 12.50 -4.15 7.79
C ILE A 21 11.89 -2.75 7.96
N THR A 22 11.93 -1.91 6.92
CA THR A 22 11.34 -0.57 6.96
C THR A 22 9.82 -0.59 7.15
N PHE A 23 9.10 -1.52 6.52
CA PHE A 23 7.66 -1.70 6.77
C PHE A 23 7.36 -2.12 8.21
N VAL A 24 8.12 -3.07 8.78
CA VAL A 24 7.95 -3.49 10.17
C VAL A 24 8.25 -2.34 11.13
N ALA A 25 9.32 -1.59 10.89
CA ALA A 25 9.67 -0.41 11.67
C ALA A 25 8.56 0.65 11.58
N MET A 26 7.96 0.86 10.40
CA MET A 26 6.89 1.84 10.19
C MET A 26 5.63 1.48 10.98
N ILE A 27 5.22 0.21 10.97
CA ILE A 27 4.11 -0.26 11.81
C ILE A 27 4.45 -0.05 13.28
N PHE A 28 5.64 -0.46 13.71
CA PHE A 28 6.08 -0.33 15.10
C PHE A 28 6.03 1.11 15.61
N VAL A 29 6.59 2.08 14.86
CA VAL A 29 6.57 3.49 15.29
C VAL A 29 5.18 4.11 15.24
N ASN A 30 4.31 3.68 14.32
CA ASN A 30 2.92 4.15 14.26
C ASN A 30 2.14 3.71 15.51
N GLU A 31 2.30 2.47 15.96
CA GLU A 31 1.66 1.96 17.19
C GLU A 31 2.16 2.68 18.44
N LEU A 32 3.45 3.04 18.47
CA LEU A 32 4.03 3.80 19.60
C LEU A 32 3.51 5.23 19.70
N GLY A 33 2.96 5.80 18.63
CA GLY A 33 2.41 7.17 18.62
C GLY A 33 1.30 7.39 19.65
N GLY A 34 0.49 6.36 19.91
CA GLY A 34 -0.62 6.40 20.87
C GLY A 34 -0.22 6.14 22.33
N VAL A 35 1.02 5.72 22.60
CA VAL A 35 1.46 5.30 23.93
C VAL A 35 2.07 6.48 24.71
N SER A 36 1.54 6.75 25.90
CA SER A 36 2.13 7.70 26.86
C SER A 36 3.27 7.06 27.66
N ASP A 37 4.22 7.88 28.14
CA ASP A 37 5.29 7.44 29.05
C ASP A 37 6.35 6.47 28.46
N ILE A 38 6.80 6.74 27.23
CA ILE A 38 7.92 6.05 26.58
C ILE A 38 9.10 6.98 26.33
N THR A 39 10.29 6.41 26.12
CA THR A 39 11.52 7.15 25.88
C THR A 39 11.36 8.14 24.71
N ARG A 40 11.85 9.38 24.90
CA ARG A 40 11.73 10.47 23.93
C ARG A 40 12.25 10.10 22.53
N TRP A 41 13.30 9.27 22.44
CA TRP A 41 13.88 8.78 21.19
C TRP A 41 12.91 7.95 20.32
N LEU A 42 11.89 7.36 20.92
CA LEU A 42 10.87 6.53 20.25
C LEU A 42 9.66 7.34 19.78
N LYS A 43 9.61 8.63 20.08
CA LYS A 43 8.57 9.56 19.60
C LYS A 43 9.18 10.58 18.65
N HIS A 44 8.35 11.10 17.75
CA HIS A 44 8.72 12.23 16.89
C HIS A 44 9.25 13.39 17.73
N MET A 45 10.37 13.95 17.30
CA MET A 45 10.90 15.15 17.94
C MET A 45 9.96 16.33 17.70
N PRO A 46 9.87 17.27 18.66
CA PRO A 46 9.18 18.53 18.45
C PRO A 46 9.71 19.26 17.21
N ALA A 47 8.83 19.93 16.47
CA ALA A 47 9.19 20.62 15.22
C ALA A 47 10.18 21.78 15.42
N ASP A 48 10.31 22.29 16.64
CA ASP A 48 11.22 23.36 17.07
C ASP A 48 12.57 22.85 17.59
N ALA A 49 12.76 21.54 17.68
CA ALA A 49 14.01 20.94 18.11
C ALA A 49 14.92 20.59 16.92
N ASP A 50 16.20 20.96 16.99
CA ASP A 50 17.23 20.49 16.06
C ASP A 50 17.67 19.06 16.44
N ALA A 51 16.73 18.12 16.29
CA ALA A 51 16.92 16.72 16.64
C ALA A 51 16.14 15.81 15.70
N MET A 52 16.62 14.59 15.52
CA MET A 52 15.96 13.54 14.74
C MET A 52 15.78 12.32 15.63
N SER A 53 14.56 11.82 15.75
CA SER A 53 14.24 10.58 16.49
C SER A 53 14.29 9.35 15.58
N PHE A 54 14.13 8.16 16.17
CA PHE A 54 14.04 6.93 15.39
C PHE A 54 12.89 6.94 14.36
N PRO A 55 11.64 7.31 14.72
CA PRO A 55 10.54 7.46 13.76
C PRO A 55 10.84 8.38 12.57
N ASP A 56 11.61 9.44 12.79
CA ASP A 56 11.93 10.44 11.75
C ASP A 56 12.84 9.88 10.64
N ILE A 57 13.59 8.80 10.93
CA ILE A 57 14.47 8.12 9.96
C ILE A 57 13.69 7.07 9.14
N VAL A 58 12.65 6.48 9.72
CA VAL A 58 11.91 5.36 9.11
C VAL A 58 11.25 5.76 7.79
N PHE A 59 10.61 6.93 7.74
CA PHE A 59 9.92 7.39 6.54
C PHE A 59 10.88 7.70 5.37
N PRO A 60 11.99 8.45 5.56
CA PRO A 60 13.03 8.60 4.54
C PRO A 60 13.63 7.27 4.08
N ALA A 61 13.89 6.33 5.00
CA ALA A 61 14.39 5.01 4.65
C ALA A 61 13.41 4.23 3.76
N PHE A 62 12.11 4.33 4.03
CA PHE A 62 11.05 3.77 3.20
C PHE A 62 11.01 4.39 1.79
N LEU A 63 11.06 5.72 1.67
CA LEU A 63 11.09 6.40 0.37
C LEU A 63 12.32 6.02 -0.45
N PHE A 64 13.49 5.93 0.20
CA PHE A 64 14.72 5.52 -0.44
C PHE A 64 14.59 4.12 -1.06
N ILE A 65 14.10 3.13 -0.29
CA ILE A 65 14.03 1.76 -0.79
C ILE A 65 12.96 1.56 -1.86
N VAL A 66 11.82 2.24 -1.73
CA VAL A 66 10.78 2.22 -2.77
C VAL A 66 11.31 2.86 -4.04
N GLY A 67 12.00 4.00 -3.94
CA GLY A 67 12.65 4.66 -5.07
C GLY A 67 13.65 3.74 -5.79
N MET A 68 14.49 3.05 -5.02
CA MET A 68 15.45 2.06 -5.55
C MET A 68 14.76 0.87 -6.23
N ALA A 69 13.58 0.44 -5.78
CA ALA A 69 12.86 -0.71 -6.34
C ALA A 69 12.13 -0.42 -7.66
N ILE A 70 11.75 0.84 -7.92
CA ILE A 70 10.98 1.22 -9.11
C ILE A 70 11.69 0.83 -10.42
N PRO A 71 12.96 1.21 -10.68
CA PRO A 71 13.64 0.85 -11.93
C PRO A 71 13.74 -0.65 -12.19
N PHE A 72 13.90 -1.47 -11.15
CA PHE A 72 13.90 -2.94 -11.28
C PHE A 72 12.52 -3.46 -11.69
N SER A 73 11.46 -2.96 -11.06
CA SER A 73 10.08 -3.36 -11.40
C SER A 73 9.69 -2.99 -12.83
N LEU A 74 10.08 -1.79 -13.29
CA LEU A 74 9.78 -1.32 -14.64
C LEU A 74 10.59 -2.10 -15.69
N ASN A 75 11.90 -2.31 -15.46
CA ASN A 75 12.72 -3.11 -16.38
C ASN A 75 12.24 -4.56 -16.51
N ALA A 76 11.75 -5.18 -15.43
CA ALA A 76 11.19 -6.53 -15.50
C ALA A 76 9.96 -6.60 -16.42
N ARG A 77 9.09 -5.58 -16.40
CA ARG A 77 7.90 -5.51 -17.27
C ARG A 77 8.26 -5.18 -18.72
N ILE A 78 9.22 -4.28 -18.94
CA ILE A 78 9.76 -3.97 -20.27
C ILE A 78 10.38 -5.24 -20.90
N ALA A 79 11.15 -5.99 -20.12
CA ALA A 79 11.73 -7.26 -20.56
C ALA A 79 10.65 -8.33 -20.84
N SER A 80 9.49 -8.24 -20.18
CA SER A 80 8.33 -9.11 -20.44
C SER A 80 7.53 -8.71 -21.69
N GLY A 81 7.92 -7.64 -22.38
CA GLY A 81 7.29 -7.19 -23.64
C GLY A 81 6.18 -6.15 -23.48
N ASP A 82 5.96 -5.60 -22.29
CA ASP A 82 4.93 -4.58 -22.09
C ASP A 82 5.24 -3.28 -22.87
N ASP A 83 4.20 -2.70 -23.46
CA ASP A 83 4.27 -1.38 -24.08
C ASP A 83 4.27 -0.24 -23.04
N ALA A 84 4.56 0.99 -23.49
CA ALA A 84 4.59 2.17 -22.62
C ALA A 84 3.24 2.43 -21.93
N TRP A 85 2.14 2.14 -22.62
CA TRP A 85 0.79 2.43 -22.14
C TRP A 85 0.33 1.44 -21.07
N GLN A 86 0.63 0.16 -21.25
CA GLN A 86 0.44 -0.93 -20.30
C GLN A 86 1.27 -0.71 -19.04
N LEU A 87 2.48 -0.18 -19.17
CA LEU A 87 3.30 0.20 -18.03
C LEU A 87 2.67 1.34 -17.22
N GLN A 88 2.27 2.43 -17.88
CA GLN A 88 1.64 3.56 -17.20
C GLN A 88 0.30 3.19 -16.57
N LYS A 89 -0.56 2.45 -17.30
CA LYS A 89 -1.81 1.91 -16.76
C LYS A 89 -1.58 1.07 -15.50
N HIS A 90 -0.53 0.24 -15.50
CA HIS A 90 -0.21 -0.58 -14.34
C HIS A 90 0.19 0.27 -13.12
N VAL A 91 1.05 1.28 -13.32
CA VAL A 91 1.47 2.20 -12.24
C VAL A 91 0.27 2.98 -11.70
N VAL A 92 -0.54 3.55 -12.58
CA VAL A 92 -1.75 4.31 -12.20
C VAL A 92 -2.74 3.42 -11.45
N TYR A 93 -2.99 2.20 -11.93
CA TYR A 93 -3.88 1.25 -11.24
C TYR A 93 -3.39 0.91 -9.83
N ARG A 94 -2.07 0.74 -9.66
CA ARG A 94 -1.46 0.47 -8.34
C ARG A 94 -1.58 1.68 -7.41
N ALA A 95 -1.29 2.88 -7.91
CA ALA A 95 -1.41 4.12 -7.15
C ALA A 95 -2.87 4.38 -6.74
N LEU A 96 -3.82 4.27 -7.67
CA LEU A 96 -5.25 4.41 -7.38
C LEU A 96 -5.72 3.40 -6.33
N GLY A 97 -5.25 2.15 -6.40
CA GLY A 97 -5.59 1.16 -5.38
C GLY A 97 -5.11 1.54 -3.98
N LEU A 98 -3.87 2.03 -3.85
CA LEU A 98 -3.35 2.53 -2.57
C LEU A 98 -4.14 3.74 -2.05
N ILE A 99 -4.53 4.67 -2.93
CA ILE A 99 -5.35 5.83 -2.57
C ILE A 99 -6.73 5.40 -2.10
N VAL A 100 -7.42 4.54 -2.86
CA VAL A 100 -8.76 4.03 -2.50
C VAL A 100 -8.70 3.32 -1.15
N MET A 101 -7.71 2.43 -0.94
CA MET A 101 -7.56 1.76 0.34
C MET A 101 -7.31 2.74 1.48
N GLY A 102 -6.42 3.72 1.30
CA GLY A 102 -6.13 4.74 2.31
C GLY A 102 -7.35 5.59 2.67
N VAL A 103 -8.11 6.06 1.67
CA VAL A 103 -9.33 6.85 1.89
C VAL A 103 -10.36 6.04 2.70
N PHE A 104 -10.62 4.79 2.33
CA PHE A 104 -11.56 3.94 3.04
C PHE A 104 -11.09 3.60 4.47
N MET A 105 -9.79 3.38 4.69
CA MET A 105 -9.24 3.14 6.03
C MET A 105 -9.41 4.37 6.94
N VAL A 106 -9.14 5.58 6.43
CA VAL A 106 -9.35 6.82 7.21
C VAL A 106 -10.84 7.02 7.52
N ASN A 107 -11.74 6.71 6.58
CA ASN A 107 -13.18 6.75 6.85
C ASN A 107 -13.63 5.70 7.87
N ALA A 108 -12.99 4.52 7.90
CA ALA A 108 -13.23 3.51 8.92
C ALA A 108 -12.85 4.00 10.33
N GLU A 109 -11.75 4.74 10.46
CA GLU A 109 -11.26 5.28 11.74
C GLU A 109 -12.00 6.54 12.20
N ALA A 110 -12.33 7.45 11.28
CA ALA A 110 -12.90 8.77 11.62
C ALA A 110 -14.31 8.71 12.25
N GLY A 111 -15.00 7.58 12.13
CA GLY A 111 -16.21 7.29 12.90
C GLY A 111 -17.53 7.39 12.11
N PHE A 112 -18.60 6.94 12.76
CA PHE A 112 -19.91 6.67 12.17
C PHE A 112 -20.83 7.89 12.18
N ASN A 113 -21.40 8.24 11.03
CA ASN A 113 -22.54 9.16 10.95
C ASN A 113 -23.85 8.36 10.75
N ALA A 114 -24.65 8.26 11.81
CA ALA A 114 -25.90 7.50 11.82
C ALA A 114 -26.94 7.95 10.80
N ALA A 115 -26.89 9.21 10.35
CA ALA A 115 -27.80 9.73 9.35
C ALA A 115 -27.37 9.40 7.90
N ALA A 116 -26.10 9.08 7.68
CA ALA A 116 -25.53 8.82 6.36
C ALA A 116 -25.23 7.34 6.10
N MET A 117 -25.12 6.50 7.15
CA MET A 117 -24.78 5.08 7.01
C MET A 117 -25.88 4.16 7.56
N PRO A 118 -26.55 3.36 6.70
CA PRO A 118 -27.54 2.37 7.15
C PRO A 118 -26.91 1.11 7.77
N ILE A 119 -25.59 0.92 7.66
CA ILE A 119 -24.86 -0.27 8.11
C ILE A 119 -23.90 0.13 9.25
N SER A 120 -23.71 -0.75 10.23
CA SER A 120 -22.73 -0.51 11.30
C SER A 120 -21.30 -0.39 10.76
N ILE A 121 -20.50 0.46 11.39
CA ILE A 121 -19.12 0.72 10.98
C ILE A 121 -18.25 -0.55 10.96
N HIS A 122 -18.47 -1.47 11.90
CA HIS A 122 -17.72 -2.73 11.95
C HIS A 122 -18.02 -3.64 10.74
N VAL A 123 -19.29 -3.73 10.35
CA VAL A 123 -19.71 -4.50 9.17
C VAL A 123 -19.21 -3.82 7.91
N TRP A 124 -19.34 -2.49 7.81
CA TRP A 124 -18.80 -1.71 6.71
C TRP A 124 -17.29 -1.92 6.53
N SER A 125 -16.52 -1.86 7.62
CA SER A 125 -15.06 -2.09 7.61
C SER A 125 -14.70 -3.52 7.22
N LEU A 126 -15.42 -4.52 7.72
CA LEU A 126 -15.17 -5.92 7.36
C LEU A 126 -15.46 -6.17 5.87
N LEU A 127 -16.55 -5.61 5.37
CA LEU A 127 -16.91 -5.65 3.95
C LEU A 127 -15.85 -4.95 3.09
N PHE A 128 -15.38 -3.77 3.51
CA PHE A 128 -14.30 -3.06 2.82
C PHE A 128 -13.00 -3.89 2.74
N TYR A 129 -12.52 -4.45 3.86
CA TYR A 129 -11.31 -5.27 3.85
C TYR A 129 -11.48 -6.54 3.00
N ALA A 130 -12.66 -7.16 3.01
CA ALA A 130 -12.99 -8.27 2.11
C ALA A 130 -12.95 -7.83 0.64
N ALA A 131 -13.51 -6.66 0.32
CA ALA A 131 -13.45 -6.07 -1.03
C ALA A 131 -12.00 -5.86 -1.48
N ALA A 132 -11.18 -5.23 -0.63
CA ALA A 132 -9.77 -4.97 -0.91
C ALA A 132 -9.00 -6.27 -1.17
N PHE A 133 -9.26 -7.31 -0.37
CA PHE A 133 -8.67 -8.64 -0.57
C PHE A 133 -9.13 -9.28 -1.90
N LEU A 134 -10.40 -9.15 -2.28
CA LEU A 134 -10.91 -9.67 -3.56
C LEU A 134 -10.32 -8.96 -4.79
N ILE A 135 -10.06 -7.66 -4.70
CA ILE A 135 -9.53 -6.87 -5.83
C ILE A 135 -8.02 -7.08 -5.97
N TRP A 136 -7.27 -6.90 -4.88
CA TRP A 136 -5.80 -6.87 -4.89
C TRP A 136 -5.14 -8.16 -4.39
N GLY A 137 -5.92 -9.14 -3.96
CA GLY A 137 -5.45 -10.48 -3.60
C GLY A 137 -4.79 -11.20 -4.77
N VAL A 138 -3.75 -11.97 -4.46
CA VAL A 138 -3.03 -12.79 -5.44
C VAL A 138 -3.69 -14.16 -5.52
N PHE A 139 -4.68 -14.28 -6.40
CA PHE A 139 -5.37 -15.54 -6.67
C PHE A 139 -4.68 -16.32 -7.79
N ARG A 140 -4.41 -17.60 -7.57
CA ARG A 140 -3.80 -18.53 -8.55
C ARG A 140 -4.79 -19.63 -8.95
N PHE A 141 -6.02 -19.25 -9.29
CA PHE A 141 -6.98 -20.21 -9.83
C PHE A 141 -6.62 -20.57 -11.28
N GLU A 142 -6.79 -21.83 -11.65
CA GLU A 142 -6.56 -22.32 -13.02
C GLU A 142 -7.51 -21.65 -14.04
N ASN A 143 -8.71 -21.26 -13.60
CA ASN A 143 -9.70 -20.61 -14.46
C ASN A 143 -9.62 -19.07 -14.37
N PRO A 144 -9.21 -18.37 -15.45
CA PRO A 144 -9.08 -16.91 -15.44
C PRO A 144 -10.42 -16.17 -15.29
N ARG A 145 -11.55 -16.83 -15.59
CA ARG A 145 -12.90 -16.24 -15.41
C ARG A 145 -13.25 -16.10 -13.93
N VAL A 146 -12.84 -17.05 -13.09
CA VAL A 146 -13.09 -17.01 -11.64
C VAL A 146 -12.33 -15.84 -11.01
N THR A 147 -11.04 -15.69 -11.33
CA THR A 147 -10.24 -14.56 -10.85
C THR A 147 -10.81 -13.21 -11.30
N ARG A 148 -11.32 -13.13 -12.55
CA ARG A 148 -11.96 -11.91 -13.05
C ARG A 148 -13.29 -11.64 -12.33
N ALA A 149 -14.12 -12.67 -12.12
CA ALA A 149 -15.38 -12.54 -11.40
C ALA A 149 -15.16 -12.06 -9.96
N LEU A 150 -14.21 -12.64 -9.23
CA LEU A 150 -13.86 -12.21 -7.86
C LEU A 150 -13.44 -10.74 -7.80
N ARG A 151 -12.61 -10.28 -8.75
CA ARG A 151 -12.21 -8.86 -8.82
C ARG A 151 -13.39 -7.94 -9.12
N VAL A 152 -14.27 -8.33 -10.04
CA VAL A 152 -15.48 -7.55 -10.38
C VAL A 152 -16.41 -7.46 -9.17
N THR A 153 -16.64 -8.58 -8.47
CA THR A 153 -17.42 -8.60 -7.23
C THR A 153 -16.82 -7.66 -6.18
N GLY A 154 -15.50 -7.68 -5.99
CA GLY A 154 -14.82 -6.76 -5.09
C GLY A 154 -15.01 -5.28 -5.47
N VAL A 155 -14.89 -4.94 -6.76
CA VAL A 155 -15.11 -3.56 -7.25
C VAL A 155 -16.55 -3.11 -7.01
N LEU A 156 -17.53 -3.96 -7.34
CA LEU A 156 -18.95 -3.67 -7.09
C LEU A 156 -19.22 -3.42 -5.61
N LEU A 157 -18.55 -4.18 -4.74
CA LEU A 157 -18.69 -4.03 -3.29
C LEU A 157 -18.07 -2.71 -2.79
N ILE A 158 -16.90 -2.30 -3.29
CA ILE A 158 -16.35 -0.96 -2.97
C ILE A 158 -17.29 0.16 -3.44
N VAL A 159 -17.83 0.04 -4.66
CA VAL A 159 -18.76 1.05 -5.20
C VAL A 159 -20.04 1.12 -4.37
N ALA A 160 -20.56 -0.02 -3.94
CA ALA A 160 -21.73 -0.07 -3.07
C ALA A 160 -21.46 0.51 -1.67
N LEU A 161 -20.25 0.36 -1.13
CA LEU A 161 -19.84 0.95 0.14
C LEU A 161 -19.54 2.46 0.05
N ALA A 162 -19.27 2.97 -1.15
CA ALA A 162 -19.03 4.38 -1.43
C ALA A 162 -20.31 5.19 -1.66
N ALA A 163 -21.42 4.50 -1.96
CA ALA A 163 -22.74 5.08 -2.24
C ALA A 163 -23.51 5.31 -0.94
#